data_AF-A0A9E1QYC9-F1
#
_entry.id   AF-A0A9E1QYC9-F1
#
_cell.length_a   1.000
_cell.length_b   1.000
_cell.length_c   1.000
_cell.angle_alpha   90.00
_cell.angle_beta   90.00
_cell.angle_gamma   90.00
#
_symmetry.space_group_name_H-M   'P 1'
#
loop_
_entity.id
_entity.type
_entity.pdbx_description
1 polymer ?
#
loop_
_entity_poly.entity_id
_entity_poly.type
_entity_poly.pdbx_seq_one_letter_code
_entity_poly.pdbx_strand_id
1 'polypeptide(L)'
;MEKHIIKFKETSREEELEFYSNIFLSEKRIEFNKIEETIDFPLIQQIFYLPFIKKVTLNKHSVYIEKLNILKWNDVQEELCSQLEEFLNNGGLVSKNEIKKVSPVTVYAESTPNPNAMKFVVNKKIVDNVFEFKSIDETIDSPLAKSLFGFDFVKEVFFDFNFVSLIQHQGNNWDENVMDIREFIRSFIQDNNTIVFEDRINNNVKTNSKVEFDDISKEIIKIIDENIKPAVASDGGNILFESYDKNTQKVNVILQGACSGCPSSTVTLKSGIETMLKDMLPGKISEVNAVNG
;
A
#
# COMPACT_ATOMS: atom_id res chain seq x y z
N MET A 1 -15.80 -24.56 0.14
CA MET A 1 -14.31 -24.67 0.12
C MET A 1 -13.97 -26.11 -0.15
N GLU A 2 -12.93 -26.37 -0.93
CA GLU A 2 -12.37 -27.72 -1.05
C GLU A 2 -11.90 -28.19 0.32
N LYS A 3 -12.07 -29.48 0.61
CA LYS A 3 -11.62 -30.07 1.88
C LYS A 3 -10.15 -30.43 1.79
N HIS A 4 -9.42 -30.18 2.87
CA HIS A 4 -8.10 -30.75 3.06
C HIS A 4 -8.23 -32.27 3.17
N ILE A 5 -7.37 -32.97 2.44
CA ILE A 5 -7.12 -34.40 2.53
C ILE A 5 -5.65 -34.51 2.89
N ILE A 6 -5.35 -35.01 4.09
CA ILE A 6 -4.00 -35.23 4.56
C ILE A 6 -3.65 -36.70 4.39
N LYS A 7 -2.43 -36.95 3.92
CA LYS A 7 -1.84 -38.28 3.81
C LYS A 7 -0.41 -38.19 4.30
N PHE A 8 0.21 -39.32 4.62
CA PHE A 8 1.61 -39.35 5.03
C PHE A 8 2.46 -40.29 4.17
N LYS A 9 3.76 -40.06 4.20
CA LYS A 9 4.77 -40.83 3.48
C LYS A 9 6.07 -40.89 4.29
N GLU A 10 6.71 -42.06 4.26
CA GLU A 10 8.05 -42.25 4.81
C GLU A 10 9.09 -41.40 4.08
N THR A 11 10.00 -40.81 4.85
CA THR A 11 11.15 -40.08 4.32
C THR A 11 12.39 -40.98 4.31
N SER A 12 13.53 -40.48 3.85
CA SER A 12 14.82 -41.19 3.97
C SER A 12 15.33 -41.28 5.41
N ARG A 13 14.66 -40.63 6.38
CA ARG A 13 15.06 -40.57 7.78
C ARG A 13 13.97 -41.24 8.63
N GLU A 14 14.34 -42.25 9.41
CA GLU A 14 13.40 -42.98 10.29
C GLU A 14 12.72 -42.08 11.34
N GLU A 15 13.39 -41.01 11.77
CA GLU A 15 12.87 -40.05 12.74
C GLU A 15 11.87 -39.06 12.13
N GLU A 16 11.71 -39.01 10.80
CA GLU A 16 10.95 -37.97 10.09
C GLU A 16 9.87 -38.58 9.18
N LEU A 17 8.66 -38.04 9.27
CA LEU A 17 7.53 -38.39 8.40
C LEU A 17 7.02 -37.15 7.67
N GLU A 18 6.70 -37.31 6.38
CA GLU A 18 6.08 -36.27 5.57
C GLU A 18 4.56 -36.41 5.63
N PHE A 19 3.85 -35.36 6.07
CA PHE A 19 2.41 -35.23 5.94
C PHE A 19 2.10 -34.27 4.80
N TYR A 20 1.41 -34.71 3.76
CA TYR A 20 1.10 -33.89 2.59
C TYR A 20 -0.41 -33.66 2.45
N SER A 21 -0.75 -32.44 2.08
CA SER A 21 -2.09 -31.92 1.85
C SER A 21 -2.35 -31.80 0.35
N ASN A 22 -3.56 -32.12 -0.09
CA ASN A 22 -4.02 -31.79 -1.46
C ASN A 22 -4.14 -30.28 -1.70
N ILE A 23 -4.27 -29.48 -0.64
CA ILE A 23 -4.38 -28.03 -0.69
C ILE A 23 -3.07 -27.40 -0.20
N PHE A 24 -2.68 -26.31 -0.85
CA PHE A 24 -1.51 -25.51 -0.53
C PHE A 24 -1.46 -25.06 0.94
N LEU A 25 -0.27 -25.08 1.54
CA LEU A 25 0.00 -24.73 2.95
C LEU A 25 0.96 -23.55 3.12
N SER A 26 2.01 -23.40 2.29
CA SER A 26 2.97 -22.29 2.46
C SER A 26 3.88 -22.04 1.26
N GLU A 27 4.12 -20.78 0.91
CA GLU A 27 5.05 -20.44 -0.19
C GLU A 27 6.52 -20.71 0.20
N LYS A 28 6.85 -20.56 1.48
CA LYS A 28 8.22 -20.66 1.98
C LYS A 28 8.43 -21.98 2.69
N ARG A 29 9.64 -22.54 2.55
CA ARG A 29 10.10 -23.61 3.42
C ARG A 29 10.56 -23.00 4.74
N ILE A 30 9.87 -23.31 5.84
CA ILE A 30 10.13 -22.74 7.16
C ILE A 30 10.38 -23.90 8.13
N GLU A 31 11.45 -23.81 8.91
CA GLU A 31 11.82 -24.79 9.92
C GLU A 31 11.57 -24.24 11.32
N PHE A 32 10.95 -25.06 12.16
CA PHE A 32 10.62 -24.75 13.55
C PHE A 32 11.26 -25.79 14.44
N ASN A 33 12.00 -25.35 15.45
CA ASN A 33 12.68 -26.22 16.41
C ASN A 33 12.08 -26.12 17.81
N LYS A 34 11.26 -25.10 18.08
CA LYS A 34 10.64 -24.86 19.38
C LYS A 34 9.25 -24.24 19.23
N ILE A 35 8.39 -24.42 20.23
CA ILE A 35 7.01 -23.92 20.23
C ILE A 35 6.92 -22.40 20.22
N GLU A 36 7.91 -21.67 20.75
CA GLU A 36 7.92 -20.21 20.74
C GLU A 36 8.02 -19.63 19.31
N GLU A 37 8.57 -20.40 18.36
CA GLU A 37 8.70 -20.01 16.96
C GLU A 37 7.37 -20.14 16.19
N THR A 38 6.37 -20.80 16.78
CA THR A 38 5.11 -21.18 16.10
C THR A 38 3.95 -20.24 16.40
N ILE A 39 4.19 -19.10 17.06
CA ILE A 39 3.15 -18.16 17.51
C ILE A 39 2.22 -17.73 16.36
N ASP A 40 2.78 -17.55 15.16
CA ASP A 40 2.05 -17.16 13.95
C ASP A 40 1.60 -18.32 13.07
N PHE A 41 1.77 -19.57 13.54
CA PHE A 41 1.49 -20.79 12.78
C PHE A 41 0.64 -21.77 13.61
N PRO A 42 -0.69 -21.57 13.69
CA PRO A 42 -1.55 -22.37 14.56
C PRO A 42 -1.49 -23.87 14.27
N LEU A 43 -1.43 -24.27 12.99
CA LEU A 43 -1.22 -25.68 12.61
C LEU A 43 0.07 -26.25 13.22
N ILE A 44 1.18 -25.51 13.12
CA ILE A 44 2.48 -25.94 13.63
C ILE A 44 2.50 -25.94 15.16
N GLN A 45 1.82 -24.97 15.79
CA GLN A 45 1.65 -24.93 17.23
C GLN A 45 0.91 -26.15 17.77
N GLN A 46 -0.14 -26.62 17.07
CA GLN A 46 -0.85 -27.85 17.43
C GLN A 46 0.07 -29.07 17.42
N ILE A 47 0.95 -29.16 16.42
CA ILE A 47 1.94 -30.25 16.34
C ILE A 47 2.90 -30.17 17.55
N PHE A 48 3.42 -28.99 17.89
CA PHE A 48 4.36 -28.84 19.01
C PHE A 48 3.76 -29.10 20.40
N TYR A 49 2.44 -29.16 20.57
CA TYR A 49 1.84 -29.64 21.83
C TYR A 49 2.06 -31.13 22.07
N LEU A 50 2.44 -31.89 21.04
CA LEU A 50 2.83 -33.28 21.17
C LEU A 50 4.24 -33.37 21.79
N PRO A 51 4.42 -34.05 22.93
CA PRO A 51 5.65 -33.98 23.73
C PRO A 51 6.85 -34.67 23.08
N PHE A 52 6.63 -35.41 21.99
CA PHE A 52 7.67 -36.16 21.29
C PHE A 52 8.22 -35.42 20.06
N ILE A 53 7.79 -34.20 19.77
CA ILE A 53 8.20 -33.46 18.57
C ILE A 53 9.53 -32.77 18.80
N LYS A 54 10.46 -32.96 17.86
CA LYS A 54 11.80 -32.36 17.88
C LYS A 54 11.89 -31.17 16.91
N LYS A 55 11.34 -31.31 15.71
CA LYS A 55 11.40 -30.29 14.66
C LYS A 55 10.22 -30.45 13.72
N VAL A 56 9.70 -29.34 13.20
CA VAL A 56 8.66 -29.32 12.17
C VAL A 56 9.13 -28.45 11.01
N THR A 57 8.96 -28.91 9.78
CA THR A 57 9.25 -28.12 8.58
C THR A 57 7.99 -27.95 7.75
N LEU A 58 7.55 -26.71 7.57
CA LEU A 58 6.43 -26.36 6.70
C LEU A 58 6.95 -26.09 5.29
N ASN A 59 6.22 -26.57 4.28
CA ASN A 59 6.51 -26.39 2.86
C ASN A 59 5.21 -26.30 2.04
N LYS A 60 5.30 -26.13 0.71
CA LYS A 60 4.18 -25.91 -0.23
C LYS A 60 2.92 -26.73 0.04
N HIS A 61 3.05 -28.05 0.09
CA HIS A 61 1.93 -28.95 0.34
C HIS A 61 2.25 -29.93 1.47
N SER A 62 3.36 -29.74 2.18
CA SER A 62 3.91 -30.75 3.09
C SER A 62 4.30 -30.15 4.42
N VAL A 63 4.09 -30.92 5.47
CA VAL A 63 4.63 -30.72 6.81
C VAL A 63 5.50 -31.92 7.14
N TYR A 64 6.81 -31.70 7.24
CA TYR A 64 7.75 -32.72 7.70
C TYR A 64 7.86 -32.64 9.21
N ILE A 65 7.62 -33.75 9.88
CA ILE A 65 7.64 -33.80 11.34
C ILE A 65 8.74 -34.75 11.76
N GLU A 66 9.69 -34.25 12.55
CA GLU A 66 10.77 -35.01 13.15
C GLU A 66 10.46 -35.25 14.63
N LYS A 67 10.45 -36.52 15.05
CA LYS A 67 10.20 -36.92 16.44
C LYS A 67 11.48 -37.20 17.21
N LEU A 68 11.39 -37.14 18.53
CA LEU A 68 12.36 -37.71 19.46
C LEU A 68 12.36 -39.24 19.33
N ASN A 69 13.51 -39.86 19.57
CA ASN A 69 13.68 -41.32 19.48
C ASN A 69 13.14 -42.05 20.73
N ILE A 70 11.85 -41.82 21.02
CA ILE A 70 11.13 -42.39 22.18
C ILE A 70 9.84 -43.13 21.76
N LEU A 71 9.48 -43.10 20.48
CA LEU A 71 8.22 -43.60 19.94
C LEU A 71 8.39 -44.03 18.46
N LYS A 72 7.53 -44.92 17.93
CA LYS A 72 7.53 -45.31 16.50
C LYS A 72 6.39 -44.63 15.74
N TRP A 73 6.63 -44.23 14.50
CA TRP A 73 5.63 -43.53 13.68
C TRP A 73 4.34 -44.35 13.48
N ASN A 74 4.46 -45.67 13.31
CA ASN A 74 3.32 -46.57 13.14
C ASN A 74 2.31 -46.51 14.28
N ASP A 75 2.70 -46.04 15.47
CA ASP A 75 1.81 -45.95 16.63
C ASP A 75 0.96 -44.67 16.63
N VAL A 76 1.36 -43.62 15.88
CA VAL A 76 0.75 -42.26 15.98
C VAL A 76 0.40 -41.63 14.63
N GLN A 77 0.94 -42.12 13.52
CA GLN A 77 0.83 -41.44 12.22
C GLN A 77 -0.62 -41.29 11.71
N GLU A 78 -1.47 -42.29 11.93
CA GLU A 78 -2.88 -42.28 11.50
C GLU A 78 -3.70 -41.26 12.31
N GLU A 79 -3.47 -41.20 13.62
CA GLU A 79 -4.14 -40.26 14.51
C GLU A 79 -3.70 -38.82 14.19
N LEU A 80 -2.39 -38.60 14.05
CA LEU A 80 -1.86 -37.28 13.69
C LEU A 80 -2.36 -36.83 12.32
N CYS A 81 -2.42 -37.73 11.33
CA CYS A 81 -2.98 -37.44 10.02
C CYS A 81 -4.44 -36.96 10.13
N SER A 82 -5.25 -37.68 10.91
CA SER A 82 -6.67 -37.35 11.15
C SER A 82 -6.83 -36.01 11.88
N GLN A 83 -6.00 -35.74 12.90
CA GLN A 83 -6.03 -34.48 13.66
C GLN A 83 -5.66 -33.27 12.80
N LEU A 84 -4.64 -33.38 11.95
CA LEU A 84 -4.25 -32.30 11.02
C LEU A 84 -5.36 -32.02 10.00
N GLU A 85 -5.96 -33.08 9.45
CA GLU A 85 -7.09 -32.97 8.52
C GLU A 85 -8.31 -32.32 9.19
N GLU A 86 -8.67 -32.74 10.40
CA GLU A 86 -9.78 -32.18 11.16
C GLU A 86 -9.54 -30.72 11.52
N PHE A 87 -8.35 -30.38 12.01
CA PHE A 87 -7.99 -29.01 12.37
C PHE A 87 -8.16 -28.06 11.17
N LEU A 88 -7.62 -28.41 10.01
CA LEU A 88 -7.70 -27.58 8.81
C LEU A 88 -9.14 -27.47 8.29
N ASN A 89 -9.88 -28.58 8.26
CA ASN A 89 -11.26 -28.59 7.78
C ASN A 89 -12.25 -27.88 8.73
N ASN A 90 -11.93 -27.76 10.03
CA ASN A 90 -12.71 -27.02 11.01
C ASN A 90 -12.34 -25.52 11.08
N GLY A 91 -11.55 -25.01 10.13
CA GLY A 91 -11.19 -23.60 10.03
C GLY A 91 -9.90 -23.22 10.77
N GLY A 92 -9.10 -24.20 11.18
CA GLY A 92 -7.74 -23.99 11.65
C GLY A 92 -6.86 -23.37 10.56
N LEU A 93 -5.99 -22.44 10.95
CA LEU A 93 -5.11 -21.71 10.03
C LEU A 93 -3.73 -22.37 9.98
N VAL A 94 -3.12 -22.44 8.79
CA VAL A 94 -1.71 -22.85 8.68
C VAL A 94 -0.82 -21.73 9.22
N SER A 95 -1.12 -20.48 8.82
CA SER A 95 -0.52 -19.28 9.39
C SER A 95 -1.56 -18.22 9.71
N LYS A 96 -1.38 -17.48 10.80
CA LYS A 96 -2.15 -16.25 11.08
C LYS A 96 -1.99 -15.22 9.95
N ASN A 97 -0.90 -15.32 9.18
CA ASN A 97 -0.70 -14.51 7.99
C ASN A 97 -1.58 -14.93 6.80
N GLU A 98 -2.19 -16.12 6.78
CA GLU A 98 -3.13 -16.53 5.73
C GLU A 98 -4.48 -15.80 5.80
N ILE A 99 -4.81 -15.19 6.95
CA ILE A 99 -5.92 -14.23 7.03
C ILE A 99 -5.62 -12.99 6.16
N LYS A 100 -4.34 -12.70 5.86
CA LYS A 100 -3.96 -11.83 4.74
C LYS A 100 -4.02 -12.61 3.42
N LYS A 101 -5.15 -13.26 3.12
CA LYS A 101 -5.51 -13.53 1.72
C LYS A 101 -5.34 -12.19 1.01
N VAL A 102 -4.40 -12.12 0.07
CA VAL A 102 -4.12 -10.88 -0.65
C VAL A 102 -5.42 -10.52 -1.35
N SER A 103 -6.15 -9.57 -0.76
CA SER A 103 -7.36 -9.04 -1.38
C SER A 103 -6.97 -8.64 -2.80
N PRO A 104 -7.70 -9.07 -3.84
CA PRO A 104 -7.31 -8.80 -5.21
C PRO A 104 -7.09 -7.30 -5.38
N VAL A 105 -5.91 -6.91 -5.88
CA VAL A 105 -5.62 -5.51 -6.19
C VAL A 105 -6.27 -5.19 -7.53
N THR A 106 -7.14 -4.19 -7.53
CA THR A 106 -7.66 -3.60 -8.77
C THR A 106 -7.15 -2.18 -8.89
N VAL A 107 -6.67 -1.86 -10.08
CA VAL A 107 -6.29 -0.50 -10.47
C VAL A 107 -7.16 -0.11 -11.65
N TYR A 108 -7.68 1.10 -11.66
CA TYR A 108 -8.37 1.69 -12.81
C TYR A 108 -7.81 3.07 -13.09
N ALA A 109 -7.85 3.49 -14.36
CA ALA A 109 -7.34 4.78 -14.80
C ALA A 109 -8.51 5.74 -15.00
N GLU A 110 -8.34 6.99 -14.55
CA GLU A 110 -9.28 8.10 -14.70
C GLU A 110 -8.56 9.26 -15.39
N SER A 111 -9.16 9.78 -16.45
CA SER A 111 -8.70 11.03 -17.06
C SER A 111 -8.88 12.19 -16.07
N THR A 112 -7.95 13.14 -16.10
CA THR A 112 -8.02 14.36 -15.29
C THR A 112 -8.31 15.58 -16.17
N PRO A 113 -8.71 16.74 -15.61
CA PRO A 113 -8.81 17.98 -16.36
C PRO A 113 -7.48 18.44 -16.99
N ASN A 114 -6.33 17.94 -16.50
CA ASN A 114 -5.03 18.16 -17.10
C ASN A 114 -4.75 17.09 -18.16
N PRO A 115 -4.64 17.44 -19.46
CA PRO A 115 -4.45 16.46 -20.53
C PRO A 115 -3.12 15.70 -20.45
N ASN A 116 -2.14 16.23 -19.71
CA ASN A 116 -0.86 15.56 -19.48
C ASN A 116 -0.88 14.67 -18.24
N ALA A 117 -1.94 14.67 -17.45
CA ALA A 117 -2.02 13.89 -16.22
C ALA A 117 -3.06 12.77 -16.30
N MET A 118 -2.67 11.60 -15.81
CA MET A 118 -3.54 10.43 -15.67
C MET A 118 -3.53 9.96 -14.21
N LYS A 119 -4.71 9.65 -13.68
CA LYS A 119 -4.90 9.19 -12.31
C LYS A 119 -5.17 7.69 -12.30
N PHE A 120 -4.46 6.95 -11.47
CA PHE A 120 -4.59 5.50 -11.31
C PHE A 120 -5.06 5.21 -9.89
N VAL A 121 -6.32 4.79 -9.74
CA VAL A 121 -6.94 4.56 -8.45
C VAL A 121 -6.90 3.09 -8.09
N VAL A 122 -6.48 2.80 -6.86
CA VAL A 122 -6.32 1.46 -6.31
C VAL A 122 -7.45 1.19 -5.31
N ASN A 123 -7.95 -0.04 -5.25
CA ASN A 123 -8.96 -0.45 -4.27
C ASN A 123 -8.43 -0.61 -2.83
N LYS A 124 -7.25 -0.07 -2.54
CA LYS A 124 -6.58 -0.14 -1.24
C LYS A 124 -5.83 1.16 -1.00
N LYS A 125 -5.71 1.55 0.27
CA LYS A 125 -4.80 2.61 0.69
C LYS A 125 -3.36 2.22 0.35
N ILE A 126 -2.61 3.13 -0.28
CA ILE A 126 -1.23 2.96 -0.72
C ILE A 126 -0.24 3.81 0.11
N VAL A 127 -0.67 4.95 0.65
CA VAL A 127 0.16 5.87 1.46
C VAL A 127 -0.68 6.54 2.55
N ASP A 128 -0.04 6.89 3.68
CA ASP A 128 -0.65 7.68 4.76
C ASP A 128 -0.55 9.19 4.53
N ASN A 129 0.51 9.64 3.87
CA ASN A 129 0.78 11.04 3.56
C ASN A 129 0.83 11.28 2.05
N VAL A 130 0.82 12.57 1.66
CA VAL A 130 0.97 12.99 0.27
C VAL A 130 2.45 12.99 -0.12
N PHE A 131 2.77 12.42 -1.27
CA PHE A 131 4.13 12.41 -1.83
C PHE A 131 4.13 12.91 -3.27
N GLU A 132 5.09 13.75 -3.60
CA GLU A 132 5.30 14.28 -4.94
C GLU A 132 6.78 14.16 -5.31
N PHE A 133 7.04 13.67 -6.51
CA PHE A 133 8.38 13.46 -7.05
C PHE A 133 8.45 14.05 -8.44
N LYS A 134 9.36 15.01 -8.65
CA LYS A 134 9.53 15.72 -9.92
C LYS A 134 10.73 15.25 -10.73
N SER A 135 11.57 14.45 -10.11
CA SER A 135 12.77 13.91 -10.72
C SER A 135 13.10 12.55 -10.14
N ILE A 136 13.86 11.74 -10.88
CA ILE A 136 14.32 10.44 -10.41
C ILE A 136 15.18 10.53 -9.14
N ASP A 137 15.90 11.64 -8.94
CA ASP A 137 16.77 11.86 -7.78
C ASP A 137 15.98 12.02 -6.47
N GLU A 138 14.71 12.43 -6.55
CA GLU A 138 13.81 12.54 -5.39
C GLU A 138 13.24 11.17 -4.97
N THR A 139 13.43 10.11 -5.78
CA THR A 139 12.77 8.80 -5.59
C THR A 139 13.52 7.84 -4.66
N ILE A 140 14.57 8.30 -3.97
CA ILE A 140 15.45 7.47 -3.13
C ILE A 140 14.65 6.61 -2.15
N ASP A 141 13.63 7.20 -1.51
CA ASP A 141 12.80 6.52 -0.51
C ASP A 141 11.47 5.99 -1.08
N SER A 142 11.27 6.01 -2.40
CA SER A 142 10.09 5.42 -3.05
C SER A 142 10.47 4.47 -4.19
N PRO A 143 10.48 3.15 -3.94
CA PRO A 143 10.71 2.16 -4.98
C PRO A 143 9.65 2.17 -6.09
N LEU A 144 8.39 2.47 -5.77
CA LEU A 144 7.33 2.61 -6.77
C LEU A 144 7.59 3.82 -7.67
N ALA A 145 7.86 5.00 -7.10
CA ALA A 145 8.12 6.21 -7.88
C ALA A 145 9.36 6.03 -8.76
N LYS A 146 10.45 5.48 -8.20
CA LYS A 146 11.68 5.19 -8.95
C LYS A 146 11.42 4.31 -10.17
N SER A 147 10.57 3.30 -10.02
CA SER A 147 10.20 2.40 -11.12
C SER A 147 9.32 3.09 -12.16
N LEU A 148 8.40 3.97 -11.73
CA LEU A 148 7.56 4.77 -12.60
C LEU A 148 8.36 5.80 -13.42
N PHE A 149 9.43 6.36 -12.86
CA PHE A 149 10.38 7.18 -13.62
C PHE A 149 11.23 6.36 -14.63
N GLY A 150 11.17 5.03 -14.60
CA GLY A 150 11.77 4.18 -15.62
C GLY A 150 11.03 4.21 -16.96
N PHE A 151 9.82 4.78 -17.00
CA PHE A 151 9.09 5.04 -18.23
C PHE A 151 9.47 6.44 -18.75
N ASP A 152 10.17 6.52 -19.88
CA ASP A 152 10.79 7.76 -20.39
C ASP A 152 9.82 8.94 -20.58
N PHE A 153 8.52 8.68 -20.73
CA PHE A 153 7.51 9.72 -20.89
C PHE A 153 7.05 10.33 -19.54
N VAL A 154 7.33 9.68 -18.40
CA VAL A 154 6.90 10.13 -17.07
C VAL A 154 7.77 11.29 -16.60
N LYS A 155 7.12 12.43 -16.36
CA LYS A 155 7.74 13.67 -15.89
C LYS A 155 7.63 13.84 -14.38
N GLU A 156 6.45 13.55 -13.81
CA GLU A 156 6.17 13.73 -12.37
C GLU A 156 5.31 12.58 -11.86
N VAL A 157 5.55 12.17 -10.61
CA VAL A 157 4.82 11.10 -9.92
C VAL A 157 4.26 11.66 -8.62
N PHE A 158 2.97 11.42 -8.38
CA PHE A 158 2.28 11.89 -7.20
C PHE A 158 1.49 10.75 -6.56
N PHE A 159 1.56 10.61 -5.23
CA PHE A 159 0.80 9.64 -4.45
C PHE A 159 -0.05 10.34 -3.39
N ASP A 160 -1.30 9.94 -3.29
CA ASP A 160 -2.17 10.31 -2.18
C ASP A 160 -3.18 9.19 -1.91
N PHE A 161 -3.41 8.92 -0.63
CA PHE A 161 -4.33 7.94 -0.09
C PHE A 161 -4.33 6.59 -0.82
N ASN A 162 -5.13 6.43 -1.87
CA ASN A 162 -5.31 5.21 -2.65
C ASN A 162 -5.03 5.37 -4.16
N PHE A 163 -4.43 6.47 -4.60
CA PHE A 163 -4.20 6.71 -6.03
C PHE A 163 -2.79 7.23 -6.34
N VAL A 164 -2.38 6.97 -7.57
CA VAL A 164 -1.15 7.49 -8.18
C VAL A 164 -1.55 8.41 -9.32
N SER A 165 -1.07 9.64 -9.33
CA SER A 165 -1.17 10.53 -10.49
C SER A 165 0.17 10.64 -11.18
N LEU A 166 0.18 10.45 -12.50
CA LEU A 166 1.36 10.61 -13.33
C LEU A 166 1.17 11.78 -14.27
N ILE A 167 2.18 12.62 -14.39
CA ILE A 167 2.24 13.66 -15.41
C ILE A 167 3.28 13.25 -16.44
N GLN A 168 2.91 13.28 -17.72
CA GLN A 168 3.82 12.97 -18.82
C GLN A 168 4.49 14.23 -19.40
N HIS A 169 5.61 14.06 -20.10
CA HIS A 169 6.20 15.12 -20.92
C HIS A 169 5.25 15.52 -22.06
N GLN A 170 5.27 16.80 -22.43
CA GLN A 170 4.44 17.35 -23.52
C GLN A 170 4.66 16.57 -24.83
N GLY A 171 3.56 16.26 -25.53
CA GLY A 171 3.59 15.58 -26.83
C GLY A 171 3.44 14.05 -26.78
N ASN A 172 3.43 13.45 -25.58
CA ASN A 172 3.09 12.03 -25.42
C ASN A 172 1.57 11.80 -25.39
N ASN A 173 1.14 10.56 -25.67
CA ASN A 173 -0.25 10.15 -25.59
C ASN A 173 -0.45 9.07 -24.51
N TRP A 174 -1.43 9.29 -23.64
CA TRP A 174 -1.83 8.33 -22.61
C TRP A 174 -2.48 7.08 -23.21
N ASP A 175 -3.14 7.17 -24.36
CA ASP A 175 -3.84 6.03 -24.97
C ASP A 175 -2.92 4.82 -25.22
N GLU A 176 -1.64 5.07 -25.50
CA GLU A 176 -0.64 4.04 -25.77
C GLU A 176 -0.05 3.43 -24.49
N ASN A 177 -0.04 4.17 -23.38
CA ASN A 177 0.73 3.83 -22.18
C ASN A 177 -0.13 3.47 -20.96
N VAL A 178 -1.42 3.83 -20.96
CA VAL A 178 -2.32 3.64 -19.80
C VAL A 178 -2.39 2.20 -19.32
N MET A 179 -2.49 1.23 -20.24
CA MET A 179 -2.67 -0.17 -19.86
C MET A 179 -1.41 -0.77 -19.22
N ASP A 180 -0.25 -0.42 -19.76
CA ASP A 180 1.04 -0.91 -19.24
C ASP A 180 1.34 -0.34 -17.85
N ILE A 181 1.11 0.96 -17.65
CA ILE A 181 1.25 1.60 -16.34
C ILE A 181 0.25 1.02 -15.34
N ARG A 182 -1.00 0.85 -15.73
CA ARG A 182 -2.04 0.28 -14.88
C ARG A 182 -1.66 -1.12 -14.41
N GLU A 183 -1.19 -1.97 -15.32
CA GLU A 183 -0.78 -3.34 -15.01
C GLU A 183 0.50 -3.38 -14.17
N PHE A 184 1.44 -2.47 -14.42
CA PHE A 184 2.64 -2.29 -13.61
C PHE A 184 2.28 -1.93 -12.16
N ILE A 185 1.48 -0.88 -11.94
CA ILE A 185 1.05 -0.46 -10.59
C ILE A 185 0.28 -1.59 -9.90
N ARG A 186 -0.64 -2.25 -10.62
CA ARG A 186 -1.42 -3.38 -10.09
C ARG A 186 -0.51 -4.50 -9.59
N SER A 187 0.43 -4.94 -10.42
CA SER A 187 1.36 -6.03 -10.09
C SER A 187 2.30 -5.64 -8.95
N PHE A 188 2.85 -4.43 -8.99
CA PHE A 188 3.74 -3.93 -7.95
C PHE A 188 3.10 -4.00 -6.56
N ILE A 189 1.83 -3.57 -6.45
CA ILE A 189 1.08 -3.59 -5.20
C ILE A 189 0.60 -5.01 -4.85
N GLN A 190 0.17 -5.81 -5.84
CA GLN A 190 -0.27 -7.19 -5.65
C GLN A 190 0.83 -8.07 -5.05
N ASP A 191 2.08 -7.82 -5.44
CA ASP A 191 3.27 -8.52 -4.95
C ASP A 191 3.75 -8.03 -3.58
N ASN A 192 3.01 -7.09 -2.95
CA ASN A 192 3.34 -6.44 -1.69
C ASN A 192 4.72 -5.75 -1.69
N ASN A 193 5.16 -5.22 -2.83
CA ASN A 193 6.36 -4.40 -2.86
C ASN A 193 6.18 -3.11 -2.06
N THR A 194 7.27 -2.60 -1.49
CA THR A 194 7.24 -1.32 -0.76
C THR A 194 7.02 -0.16 -1.70
N ILE A 195 5.96 0.63 -1.46
CA ILE A 195 5.61 1.81 -2.27
C ILE A 195 6.52 2.99 -1.92
N VAL A 196 6.63 3.29 -0.63
CA VAL A 196 7.43 4.38 -0.08
C VAL A 196 7.85 4.05 1.36
N PHE A 197 9.05 4.45 1.75
CA PHE A 197 9.54 4.37 3.12
C PHE A 197 9.17 5.66 3.87
N GLU A 198 7.90 5.83 4.25
CA GLU A 198 7.37 7.09 4.83
C GLU A 198 8.14 7.58 6.06
N ASP A 199 8.62 6.67 6.90
CA ASP A 199 9.41 7.01 8.10
C ASP A 199 10.71 7.75 7.78
N ARG A 200 11.30 7.52 6.60
CA ARG A 200 12.55 8.17 6.18
C ARG A 200 12.31 9.58 5.67
N ILE A 201 11.21 9.78 4.95
CA ILE A 201 10.80 11.09 4.42
C ILE A 201 10.34 12.00 5.57
N ASN A 202 9.50 11.48 6.47
CA ASN A 202 8.94 12.25 7.58
C ASN A 202 10.00 12.73 8.59
N ASN A 203 11.15 12.06 8.70
CA ASN A 203 12.24 12.50 9.56
C ASN A 203 13.04 13.68 8.98
N ASN A 204 13.00 13.92 7.66
CA ASN A 204 13.62 15.09 7.03
C ASN A 204 12.75 16.36 7.12
N VAL A 205 11.43 16.24 7.30
CA VAL A 205 10.49 17.38 7.38
C VAL A 205 10.33 17.92 8.81
N LYS A 206 10.79 17.19 9.83
CA LYS A 206 10.64 17.55 11.26
C LYS A 206 11.41 18.78 11.74
N THR A 207 12.08 19.54 10.87
CA THR A 207 12.79 20.78 11.25
C THR A 207 11.99 22.08 11.07
N ASN A 208 10.76 22.04 10.56
CA ASN A 208 9.95 23.27 10.52
C ASN A 208 9.05 23.40 11.75
N SER A 209 9.38 24.44 12.51
CA SER A 209 8.74 24.99 13.70
C SER A 209 7.23 24.79 13.73
N LYS A 210 6.64 24.61 14.93
CA LYS A 210 5.20 24.86 15.16
C LYS A 210 4.90 26.31 14.78
N VAL A 211 4.59 26.56 13.51
CA VAL A 211 4.10 27.84 13.05
C VAL A 211 2.69 27.97 13.60
N GLU A 212 2.52 28.87 14.56
CA GLU A 212 1.19 29.19 15.09
C GLU A 212 0.48 30.07 14.06
N PHE A 213 -0.47 29.48 13.34
CA PHE A 213 -1.32 30.21 12.41
C PHE A 213 -2.31 31.11 13.15
N ASP A 214 -2.57 32.30 12.59
CA ASP A 214 -3.65 33.17 13.08
C ASP A 214 -5.03 32.56 12.81
N ASP A 215 -6.07 33.14 13.40
CA ASP A 215 -7.43 32.60 13.32
C ASP A 215 -7.98 32.55 11.89
N ILE A 216 -7.66 33.55 11.05
CA ILE A 216 -8.12 33.57 9.66
C ILE A 216 -7.37 32.49 8.86
N SER A 217 -6.06 32.37 9.06
CA SER A 217 -5.27 31.28 8.45
C SER A 217 -5.82 29.89 8.81
N LYS A 218 -6.22 29.67 10.07
CA LYS A 218 -6.85 28.41 10.51
C LYS A 218 -8.20 28.17 9.84
N GLU A 219 -9.03 29.21 9.69
CA GLU A 219 -10.31 29.12 8.97
C GLU A 219 -10.09 28.79 7.48
N ILE A 220 -9.11 29.43 6.82
CA ILE A 220 -8.74 29.15 5.44
C ILE A 220 -8.29 27.69 5.29
N ILE A 221 -7.38 27.22 6.16
CA ILE A 221 -6.90 25.83 6.15
C ILE A 221 -8.08 24.87 6.27
N LYS A 222 -9.00 25.14 7.20
CA LYS A 222 -10.20 24.32 7.40
C LYS A 222 -11.07 24.25 6.15
N ILE A 223 -11.34 25.39 5.50
CA ILE A 223 -12.11 25.44 4.25
C ILE A 223 -11.40 24.66 3.14
N ILE A 224 -10.07 24.82 3.02
CA ILE A 224 -9.28 24.09 2.03
C ILE A 224 -9.42 22.59 2.27
N ASP A 225 -9.18 22.10 3.49
CA ASP A 225 -9.21 20.68 3.81
C ASP A 225 -10.62 20.06 3.69
N GLU A 226 -11.67 20.77 4.11
CA GLU A 226 -13.04 20.24 4.15
C GLU A 226 -13.80 20.40 2.82
N ASN A 227 -13.53 21.46 2.04
CA ASN A 227 -14.34 21.81 0.86
C ASN A 227 -13.59 21.73 -0.46
N ILE A 228 -12.30 22.08 -0.50
CA ILE A 228 -11.55 22.21 -1.75
C ILE A 228 -10.75 20.95 -2.06
N LYS A 229 -9.98 20.48 -1.07
CA LYS A 229 -9.09 19.33 -1.20
C LYS A 229 -9.78 18.05 -1.68
N PRO A 230 -11.02 17.72 -1.26
CA PRO A 230 -11.72 16.55 -1.80
C PRO A 230 -11.96 16.62 -3.31
N ALA A 231 -12.30 17.81 -3.84
CA ALA A 231 -12.50 18.01 -5.27
C ALA A 231 -11.16 17.92 -6.03
N VAL A 232 -10.11 18.54 -5.49
CA VAL A 232 -8.76 18.50 -6.05
C VAL A 232 -8.19 17.07 -6.08
N ALA A 233 -8.40 16.29 -5.03
CA ALA A 233 -8.02 14.88 -4.97
C ALA A 233 -8.83 14.01 -5.93
N SER A 234 -10.12 14.32 -6.13
CA SER A 234 -10.94 13.69 -7.16
C SER A 234 -10.33 13.88 -8.55
N ASP A 235 -9.79 15.06 -8.82
CA ASP A 235 -9.10 15.39 -10.08
C ASP A 235 -7.65 14.89 -10.13
N GLY A 236 -7.17 14.19 -9.10
CA GLY A 236 -5.84 13.58 -9.06
C GLY A 236 -4.71 14.50 -8.61
N GLY A 237 -5.01 15.61 -7.93
CA GLY A 237 -4.00 16.50 -7.36
C GLY A 237 -4.12 16.66 -5.85
N ASN A 238 -3.38 17.61 -5.31
CA ASN A 238 -3.53 18.09 -3.94
C ASN A 238 -3.36 19.61 -3.87
N ILE A 239 -3.85 20.22 -2.80
CA ILE A 239 -3.70 21.64 -2.50
C ILE A 239 -3.20 21.79 -1.06
N LEU A 240 -2.20 22.65 -0.87
CA LEU A 240 -1.68 23.02 0.43
C LEU A 240 -1.81 24.53 0.64
N PHE A 241 -2.22 24.92 1.84
CA PHE A 241 -2.10 26.31 2.28
C PHE A 241 -0.63 26.65 2.50
N GLU A 242 -0.17 27.75 1.90
CA GLU A 242 1.19 28.24 2.09
C GLU A 242 1.20 29.44 3.07
N SER A 243 0.42 30.47 2.78
CA SER A 243 0.40 31.68 3.60
C SER A 243 -0.84 32.55 3.37
N TYR A 244 -1.11 33.43 4.34
CA TYR A 244 -2.11 34.49 4.25
C TYR A 244 -1.49 35.81 4.72
N ASP A 245 -1.57 36.85 3.88
CA ASP A 245 -1.17 38.20 4.25
C ASP A 245 -2.40 38.99 4.74
N LYS A 246 -2.41 39.35 6.03
CA LYS A 246 -3.51 40.08 6.67
C LYS A 246 -3.70 41.51 6.16
N ASN A 247 -2.63 42.17 5.71
CA ASN A 247 -2.69 43.55 5.22
C ASN A 247 -3.25 43.60 3.81
N THR A 248 -2.82 42.68 2.95
CA THR A 248 -3.29 42.63 1.56
C THR A 248 -4.48 41.71 1.36
N GLN A 249 -4.82 40.88 2.35
CA GLN A 249 -5.83 39.81 2.29
C GLN A 249 -5.56 38.76 1.21
N LYS A 250 -4.29 38.53 0.88
CA LYS A 250 -3.89 37.59 -0.18
C LYS A 250 -3.62 36.22 0.41
N VAL A 251 -4.15 35.18 -0.22
CA VAL A 251 -3.92 33.78 0.15
C VAL A 251 -2.98 33.17 -0.88
N ASN A 252 -1.91 32.51 -0.46
CA ASN A 252 -1.06 31.72 -1.35
C ASN A 252 -1.27 30.23 -1.06
N VAL A 253 -1.45 29.45 -2.13
CA VAL A 253 -1.63 28.00 -2.09
C VAL A 253 -0.66 27.31 -3.04
N ILE A 254 -0.28 26.09 -2.69
CA ILE A 254 0.58 25.23 -3.50
C ILE A 254 -0.29 24.13 -4.12
N LEU A 255 -0.22 23.99 -5.44
CA LEU A 255 -0.93 22.94 -6.20
C LEU A 255 0.03 21.82 -6.57
N GLN A 256 -0.37 20.58 -6.31
CA GLN A 256 0.45 19.38 -6.51
C GLN A 256 -0.28 18.34 -7.38
N GLY A 257 0.47 17.38 -7.92
CA GLY A 257 -0.08 16.29 -8.73
C GLY A 257 -0.75 16.81 -9.99
N ALA A 258 -1.89 16.22 -10.41
CA ALA A 258 -2.54 16.59 -11.67
C ALA A 258 -2.95 18.07 -11.80
N CYS A 259 -3.05 18.78 -10.67
CA CYS A 259 -3.38 20.21 -10.63
C CYS A 259 -2.18 21.13 -10.88
N SER A 260 -0.96 20.59 -10.90
CA SER A 260 0.25 21.33 -11.24
C SER A 260 0.52 21.33 -12.76
N GLY A 261 1.28 22.32 -13.23
CA GLY A 261 1.95 22.24 -14.54
C GLY A 261 1.09 22.42 -15.81
N CYS A 262 -0.22 22.68 -15.69
CA CYS A 262 -1.10 23.00 -16.82
C CYS A 262 -1.75 24.39 -16.67
N PRO A 263 -1.37 25.39 -17.49
CA PRO A 263 -1.85 26.77 -17.33
C PRO A 263 -3.38 26.92 -17.33
N SER A 264 -4.09 26.16 -18.18
CA SER A 264 -5.55 26.22 -18.26
C SER A 264 -6.23 25.70 -16.99
N SER A 265 -5.70 24.61 -16.43
CA SER A 265 -6.23 24.00 -15.20
C SER A 265 -5.90 24.86 -13.98
N THR A 266 -4.69 25.43 -13.90
CA THR A 266 -4.28 26.32 -12.81
C THR A 266 -5.13 27.58 -12.74
N VAL A 267 -5.46 28.22 -13.87
CA VAL A 267 -6.29 29.44 -13.88
C VAL A 267 -7.70 29.13 -13.39
N THR A 268 -8.32 28.07 -13.92
CA THR A 268 -9.70 27.71 -13.56
C THR A 268 -9.80 27.32 -12.09
N LEU A 269 -8.85 26.51 -11.60
CA LEU A 269 -8.81 26.09 -10.21
C LEU A 269 -8.55 27.27 -9.26
N LYS A 270 -7.60 28.16 -9.60
CA LYS A 270 -7.34 29.40 -8.87
C LYS A 270 -8.63 30.21 -8.70
N SER A 271 -9.37 30.45 -9.79
CA SER A 271 -10.63 31.18 -9.74
C SER A 271 -11.68 30.49 -8.87
N GLY A 272 -11.81 29.16 -8.96
CA GLY A 272 -12.72 28.40 -8.12
C GLY A 272 -12.40 28.49 -6.63
N ILE A 273 -11.11 28.37 -6.27
CA ILE A 273 -10.63 28.52 -4.89
C ILE A 273 -10.91 29.94 -4.37
N GLU A 274 -10.61 30.96 -5.18
CA GLU A 274 -10.84 32.36 -4.81
C GLU A 274 -12.32 32.66 -4.55
N THR A 275 -13.20 32.20 -5.44
CA THR A 275 -14.65 32.36 -5.27
C THR A 275 -15.13 31.69 -3.98
N MET A 276 -14.76 30.43 -3.75
CA MET A 276 -15.20 29.70 -2.55
C MET A 276 -14.70 30.36 -1.26
N LEU A 277 -13.42 30.76 -1.21
CA LEU A 277 -12.86 31.43 -0.03
C LEU A 277 -13.52 32.81 0.21
N LYS A 278 -13.83 33.57 -0.85
CA LYS A 278 -14.55 34.85 -0.74
C LYS A 278 -15.98 34.68 -0.23
N ASP A 279 -16.66 33.63 -0.68
CA ASP A 279 -18.04 33.33 -0.27
C ASP A 279 -18.10 32.86 1.19
N MET A 280 -17.15 32.03 1.61
CA MET A 280 -17.09 31.48 2.97
C MET A 280 -16.48 32.45 3.99
N LEU A 281 -15.62 33.37 3.56
CA LEU A 281 -15.00 34.41 4.41
C LEU A 281 -15.21 35.81 3.82
N PRO A 282 -16.46 36.35 3.82
CA PRO A 282 -16.77 37.64 3.20
C PRO A 282 -15.92 38.79 3.75
N GLY A 283 -15.27 39.52 2.85
CA GLY A 283 -14.45 40.69 3.19
C GLY A 283 -13.10 40.37 3.86
N LYS A 284 -12.69 39.09 3.89
CA LYS A 284 -11.39 38.65 4.44
C LYS A 284 -10.37 38.28 3.37
N ILE A 285 -10.82 38.01 2.15
CA ILE A 285 -10.00 37.51 1.03
C ILE A 285 -10.11 38.47 -0.15
N SER A 286 -8.97 39.00 -0.61
CA SER A 286 -8.91 39.88 -1.78
C SER A 286 -8.57 39.13 -3.06
N GLU A 287 -7.60 38.21 -2.98
CA GLU A 287 -7.03 37.46 -4.10
C GLU A 287 -6.43 36.14 -3.58
N VAL A 288 -6.49 35.09 -4.41
CA VAL A 288 -5.74 33.85 -4.20
C VAL A 288 -4.61 33.80 -5.22
N ASN A 289 -3.41 33.37 -4.82
CA ASN A 289 -2.32 33.01 -5.73
C ASN A 289 -2.07 31.51 -5.63
N ALA A 290 -1.94 30.85 -6.78
CA ALA A 290 -1.60 29.43 -6.85
C ALA A 290 -0.20 29.29 -7.46
N VAL A 291 0.69 28.61 -6.74
CA VAL A 291 2.02 28.22 -7.24
C VAL A 291 2.04 26.72 -7.49
N ASN A 292 2.77 26.28 -8.51
CA ASN A 292 2.99 24.86 -8.73
C ASN A 292 4.00 24.37 -7.68
N GLY A 293 3.56 23.41 -6.87
CA GLY A 293 4.38 22.65 -5.93
C GLY A 293 5.45 21.90 -6.65
#